data_AF-A0AAV7Y5C0-F1
#
_entry.id   AF-A0AAV7Y5C0-F1
#
_cell.length_a   1.000
_cell.length_b   1.000
_cell.length_c   1.000
_cell.angle_alpha   90.00
_cell.angle_beta   90.00
_cell.angle_gamma   90.00
#
_symmetry.space_group_name_H-M   'P 1'
#
loop_
_entity.id
_entity.type
_entity.pdbx_description
1 polymer ?
#
loop_
_entity_poly.entity_id
_entity_poly.type
_entity_poly.pdbx_seq_one_letter_code
_entity_poly.pdbx_strand_id
1 'polypeptide(L)'
;MLNSQINNFGSGVDSFNNGSNGTMMGNNQQSSVFGTQNSMLLLGNNNNSLNFVDNNESDFETPRIHSVVPVVIGQIRKGIHSDLNKAYLIEQQLIKRILFVGKVRHIDISKSTIKYHFEDETGRIFGNFMEQFKQLEKNYKPELQENEQNTETNFEEQNKKRNQMWVQNLNKTYLNQYVSVIGSLKKYNNSPSLWILNIEVITDHNEITYHLLDTIRFHLYNTKGNGRNYILQRQEKEKQYHQEKELQQQQQQQQQQQQSFIPQNQQQNNSYFMNNQQQQQQQQQQQFYPQNQQQQSLHQNQFIQQPINSQQQYNNQYLQQTHY
;
A
#
# COMPACT_ATOMS: atom_id res chain seq x y z
N MET A 1 -45.73 -1.34 -34.37
CA MET A 1 -45.69 -0.19 -35.28
C MET A 1 -44.59 0.74 -34.80
N LEU A 2 -43.46 0.69 -35.47
CA LEU A 2 -42.24 1.47 -35.21
C LEU A 2 -42.41 2.87 -35.81
N ASN A 3 -42.11 3.92 -35.05
CA ASN A 3 -41.99 5.27 -35.58
C ASN A 3 -40.58 5.79 -35.30
N SER A 4 -39.76 5.79 -36.35
CA SER A 4 -38.44 6.40 -36.43
C SER A 4 -38.57 7.83 -36.93
N GLN A 5 -38.16 8.81 -36.14
CA GLN A 5 -37.90 10.17 -36.61
C GLN A 5 -36.39 10.39 -36.72
N ILE A 6 -35.95 10.56 -37.97
CA ILE A 6 -34.61 10.95 -38.39
C ILE A 6 -34.58 12.47 -38.42
N ASN A 7 -33.65 13.10 -37.68
CA ASN A 7 -33.32 14.51 -37.86
C ASN A 7 -31.83 14.64 -38.22
N ASN A 8 -31.64 15.04 -39.48
CA ASN A 8 -30.42 15.55 -40.10
C ASN A 8 -30.14 16.98 -39.62
N PHE A 9 -28.96 17.23 -39.05
CA PHE A 9 -28.28 18.54 -39.00
C PHE A 9 -26.81 18.21 -38.68
N GLY A 10 -25.77 18.73 -39.32
CA GLY A 10 -25.55 19.73 -40.36
C GLY A 10 -24.05 20.01 -40.32
N SER A 11 -23.34 19.81 -41.43
CA SER A 11 -21.89 19.98 -41.52
C SER A 11 -21.53 21.46 -41.63
N GLY A 12 -20.85 22.02 -40.64
CA GLY A 12 -20.17 23.33 -40.72
C GLY A 12 -18.67 23.11 -40.88
N VAL A 13 -18.15 23.45 -42.06
CA VAL A 13 -16.72 23.45 -42.39
C VAL A 13 -16.29 24.91 -42.41
N ASP A 14 -15.63 25.37 -41.35
CA ASP A 14 -15.01 26.70 -41.36
C ASP A 14 -13.54 26.60 -41.76
N SER A 15 -13.28 27.16 -42.94
CA SER A 15 -11.97 27.38 -43.54
C SER A 15 -11.30 28.57 -42.87
N PHE A 16 -10.14 28.36 -42.23
CA PHE A 16 -9.30 29.48 -41.83
C PHE A 16 -8.21 29.76 -42.87
N ASN A 17 -8.32 30.99 -43.35
CA ASN A 17 -7.61 31.61 -44.43
C ASN A 17 -6.17 31.95 -44.07
N ASN A 18 -5.35 31.91 -45.11
CA ASN A 18 -3.92 32.11 -45.16
C ASN A 18 -3.58 33.61 -45.07
N GLY A 19 -2.69 33.99 -44.16
CA GLY A 19 -2.21 35.36 -43.97
C GLY A 19 -0.69 35.39 -43.89
N SER A 20 -0.05 35.42 -45.06
CA SER A 20 1.38 35.64 -45.25
C SER A 20 1.67 37.14 -45.36
N ASN A 21 2.67 37.63 -44.62
CA ASN A 21 3.49 38.84 -44.80
C ASN A 21 4.22 39.07 -43.45
N GLY A 22 5.52 39.25 -43.29
CA GLY A 22 6.69 39.31 -44.15
C GLY A 22 7.90 39.58 -43.25
N THR A 23 9.05 39.05 -43.65
CA THR A 23 10.44 39.53 -43.49
C THR A 23 10.79 40.48 -42.31
N MET A 24 11.77 40.08 -41.47
CA MET A 24 13.06 40.78 -41.35
C MET A 24 14.07 40.01 -40.46
N MET A 25 15.34 40.15 -40.85
CA MET A 25 16.55 39.54 -40.31
C MET A 25 16.83 39.91 -38.85
N GLY A 26 17.56 39.03 -38.14
CA GLY A 26 18.20 39.35 -36.88
C GLY A 26 19.02 38.19 -36.32
N ASN A 27 20.26 38.05 -36.80
CA ASN A 27 21.29 37.28 -36.11
C ASN A 27 21.51 37.87 -34.72
N ASN A 28 21.35 37.08 -33.66
CA ASN A 28 22.15 37.29 -32.47
C ASN A 28 22.35 35.98 -31.71
N GLN A 29 23.56 35.44 -31.82
CA GLN A 29 24.09 34.46 -30.89
C GLN A 29 24.27 35.17 -29.55
N GLN A 30 23.47 34.82 -28.55
CA GLN A 30 23.83 35.04 -27.15
C GLN A 30 23.14 33.98 -26.29
N SER A 31 23.98 33.01 -25.92
CA SER A 31 23.93 32.20 -24.71
C SER A 31 23.12 32.82 -23.57
N SER A 32 22.05 32.14 -23.16
CA SER A 32 21.45 32.29 -21.85
C SER A 32 21.36 30.93 -21.17
N VAL A 33 22.26 30.75 -20.22
CA VAL A 33 22.22 29.77 -19.15
C VAL A 33 20.97 30.09 -18.30
N PHE A 34 19.89 29.34 -18.49
CA PHE A 34 18.77 29.35 -17.57
C PHE A 34 19.02 28.32 -16.47
N GLY A 35 19.59 28.83 -15.36
CA GLY A 35 19.60 28.16 -14.08
C GLY A 35 18.22 28.24 -13.45
N THR A 36 17.44 27.17 -13.58
CA THR A 36 16.21 27.00 -12.80
C THR A 36 16.60 26.49 -11.42
N GLN A 37 16.65 27.40 -10.45
CA GLN A 37 16.60 27.06 -9.03
C GLN A 37 15.21 26.49 -8.72
N ASN A 38 15.02 25.20 -8.97
CA ASN A 38 13.96 24.45 -8.31
C ASN A 38 14.60 23.67 -7.18
N SER A 39 14.37 24.18 -5.97
CA SER A 39 14.57 23.55 -4.69
C SER A 39 14.12 22.09 -4.73
N MET A 40 15.10 21.21 -4.87
CA MET A 40 15.01 19.78 -4.79
C MET A 40 14.58 19.43 -3.36
N LEU A 41 13.29 19.18 -3.16
CA LEU A 41 12.81 18.42 -2.00
C LEU A 41 13.35 17.00 -2.17
N LEU A 42 14.55 16.80 -1.62
CA LEU A 42 15.17 15.54 -1.33
C LEU A 42 14.21 14.76 -0.42
N LEU A 43 13.39 13.89 -1.00
CA LEU A 43 12.61 12.90 -0.27
C LEU A 43 13.62 12.00 0.46
N GLY A 44 13.82 12.34 1.73
CA GLY A 44 14.64 11.62 2.68
C GLY A 44 14.25 10.16 2.70
N ASN A 45 15.24 9.33 2.41
CA ASN A 45 15.21 7.89 2.56
C ASN A 45 15.14 7.58 4.07
N ASN A 46 13.94 7.49 4.63
CA ASN A 46 13.72 7.18 6.04
C ASN A 46 13.92 5.69 6.30
N ASN A 47 15.19 5.29 6.45
CA ASN A 47 15.58 4.03 7.07
C ASN A 47 15.68 4.24 8.59
N ASN A 48 14.54 4.23 9.29
CA ASN A 48 14.51 4.04 10.74
C ASN A 48 13.74 2.75 11.05
N SER A 49 14.44 1.61 10.99
CA SER A 49 13.98 0.36 11.56
C SER A 49 14.35 0.33 13.05
N LEU A 50 13.37 0.59 13.92
CA LEU A 50 13.45 0.23 15.33
C LEU A 50 13.51 -1.30 15.46
N ASN A 51 14.64 -1.79 15.98
CA ASN A 51 14.85 -3.19 16.32
C ASN A 51 14.07 -3.53 17.60
N PHE A 52 12.95 -4.24 17.46
CA PHE A 52 12.36 -5.00 18.56
C PHE A 52 12.80 -6.46 18.40
N VAL A 53 13.53 -6.95 19.39
CA VAL A 53 13.97 -8.34 19.50
C VAL A 53 12.86 -9.10 20.21
N ASP A 54 12.07 -9.87 19.48
CA ASP A 54 11.26 -10.94 20.03
C ASP A 54 11.78 -12.27 19.47
N ASN A 55 12.28 -13.10 20.37
CA ASN A 55 12.74 -14.45 20.07
C ASN A 55 11.54 -15.39 20.21
N ASN A 56 10.93 -15.85 19.12
CA ASN A 56 10.29 -17.18 19.00
C ASN A 56 9.76 -17.41 17.58
N GLU A 57 10.09 -18.61 17.05
CA GLU A 57 9.72 -19.20 15.75
C GLU A 57 10.08 -18.42 14.46
N SER A 58 10.87 -19.08 13.62
CA SER A 58 11.51 -18.57 12.41
C SER A 58 10.53 -18.37 11.25
N ASP A 59 9.53 -17.51 11.43
CA ASP A 59 8.94 -16.78 10.32
C ASP A 59 10.02 -15.80 9.87
N PHE A 60 10.60 -16.01 8.69
CA PHE A 60 11.39 -14.97 8.03
C PHE A 60 10.48 -13.76 7.90
N GLU A 61 10.58 -12.80 8.84
CA GLU A 61 9.88 -11.54 8.77
C GLU A 61 10.28 -10.93 7.44
N THR A 62 9.39 -11.03 6.45
CA THR A 62 9.57 -10.35 5.18
C THR A 62 9.80 -8.89 5.54
N PRO A 63 10.93 -8.27 5.12
CA PRO A 63 11.23 -6.89 5.46
C PRO A 63 9.97 -6.09 5.18
N ARG A 64 9.48 -5.35 6.18
CA ARG A 64 8.13 -4.77 6.19
C ARG A 64 7.89 -3.92 4.93
N ILE A 65 7.38 -4.54 3.86
CA ILE A 65 7.02 -3.86 2.61
C ILE A 65 5.65 -3.22 2.86
N HIS A 66 5.62 -2.15 3.66
CA HIS A 66 4.41 -1.41 3.96
C HIS A 66 4.06 -0.38 2.89
N SER A 67 4.85 -0.28 1.80
CA SER A 67 4.56 0.65 0.71
C SER A 67 3.29 0.24 -0.02
N VAL A 68 2.33 1.15 -0.08
CA VAL A 68 1.21 1.08 -1.02
C VAL A 68 1.77 1.34 -2.41
N VAL A 69 1.52 0.41 -3.34
CA VAL A 69 2.08 0.49 -4.69
C VAL A 69 1.04 0.97 -5.70
N PRO A 70 1.30 2.04 -6.48
CA PRO A 70 0.42 2.45 -7.56
C PRO A 70 0.48 1.44 -8.71
N VAL A 71 -0.68 0.95 -9.12
CA VAL A 71 -0.82 -0.02 -10.23
C VAL A 71 -2.05 0.27 -11.09
N VAL A 72 -2.07 -0.29 -12.29
CA VAL A 72 -3.29 -0.47 -13.10
C VAL A 72 -3.84 -1.89 -12.95
N ILE A 73 -5.14 -2.07 -13.17
CA ILE A 73 -5.83 -3.36 -13.02
C ILE A 73 -5.23 -4.42 -13.98
N GLY A 74 -4.80 -4.02 -15.16
CA GLY A 74 -4.12 -4.87 -16.12
C GLY A 74 -2.83 -5.49 -15.57
N GLN A 75 -2.08 -4.75 -14.74
CA GLN A 75 -0.89 -5.28 -14.06
C GLN A 75 -1.28 -6.29 -12.98
N ILE A 76 -2.33 -5.99 -12.20
CA ILE A 76 -2.84 -6.91 -11.16
C ILE A 76 -3.25 -8.25 -11.78
N ARG A 77 -3.96 -8.22 -12.91
CA ARG A 77 -4.42 -9.43 -13.60
C ARG A 77 -3.29 -10.27 -14.20
N LYS A 78 -2.21 -9.62 -14.62
CA LYS A 78 -0.98 -10.29 -15.11
C LYS A 78 -0.08 -10.77 -13.98
N GLY A 79 -0.28 -10.27 -12.76
CA GLY A 79 0.50 -10.63 -11.59
C GLY A 79 0.40 -12.11 -11.24
N ILE A 80 1.49 -12.67 -10.75
CA ILE A 80 1.56 -14.07 -10.32
C ILE A 80 1.36 -14.11 -8.81
N HIS A 81 0.43 -14.93 -8.32
CA HIS A 81 0.30 -15.14 -6.89
C HIS A 81 1.36 -16.12 -6.40
N SER A 82 2.14 -15.73 -5.39
CA SER A 82 3.10 -16.61 -4.74
C SER A 82 2.44 -17.33 -3.58
N ASP A 83 2.28 -18.65 -3.70
CA ASP A 83 1.65 -19.49 -2.67
C ASP A 83 2.48 -19.52 -1.37
N LEU A 84 3.80 -19.33 -1.46
CA LEU A 84 4.73 -19.35 -0.32
C LEU A 84 4.52 -18.17 0.63
N ASN A 85 4.31 -16.96 0.10
CA ASN A 85 4.29 -15.73 0.89
C ASN A 85 2.91 -15.05 0.98
N LYS A 86 1.86 -15.67 0.42
CA LYS A 86 0.51 -15.07 0.28
C LYS A 86 0.57 -13.67 -0.34
N ALA A 87 1.56 -13.41 -1.19
CA ALA A 87 1.86 -12.11 -1.76
C ALA A 87 1.73 -12.18 -3.28
N TYR A 88 1.45 -11.03 -3.90
CA TYR A 88 1.38 -10.92 -5.35
C TYR A 88 2.72 -10.48 -5.90
N LEU A 89 3.24 -11.22 -6.87
CA LEU A 89 4.39 -10.83 -7.66
C LEU A 89 3.90 -10.05 -8.87
N ILE A 90 4.06 -8.73 -8.82
CA ILE A 90 3.80 -7.84 -9.96
C ILE A 90 5.15 -7.26 -10.36
N GLU A 91 5.54 -7.50 -11.61
CA GLU A 91 6.76 -6.90 -12.18
C GLU A 91 8.03 -7.18 -11.37
N GLN A 92 8.14 -8.40 -10.84
CA GLN A 92 9.27 -8.79 -9.99
C GLN A 92 9.33 -8.00 -8.68
N GLN A 93 8.20 -7.57 -8.13
CA GLN A 93 8.11 -7.09 -6.77
C GLN A 93 6.99 -7.81 -6.02
N LEU A 94 7.29 -8.26 -4.80
CA LEU A 94 6.28 -8.78 -3.90
C LEU A 94 5.47 -7.61 -3.33
N ILE A 95 4.20 -7.55 -3.72
CA ILE A 95 3.27 -6.51 -3.35
C ILE A 95 2.17 -7.10 -2.47
N LYS A 96 1.93 -6.41 -1.36
CA LYS A 96 0.85 -6.73 -0.42
C LYS A 96 -0.31 -5.74 -0.54
N ARG A 97 0.02 -4.44 -0.60
CA ARG A 97 -0.93 -3.34 -0.68
C ARG A 97 -0.77 -2.57 -1.99
N ILE A 98 -1.88 -2.25 -2.60
CA ILE A 98 -1.93 -1.51 -3.85
C ILE A 98 -2.82 -0.29 -3.73
N LEU A 99 -2.55 0.68 -4.59
CA LEU A 99 -3.40 1.82 -4.92
C LEU A 99 -3.70 1.73 -6.41
N PHE A 100 -4.97 1.86 -6.78
CA PHE A 100 -5.34 2.12 -8.17
C PHE A 100 -6.49 3.11 -8.25
N VAL A 101 -6.60 3.75 -9.40
CA VAL A 101 -7.73 4.60 -9.76
C VAL A 101 -8.56 3.90 -10.82
N GLY A 102 -9.88 3.86 -10.63
CA GLY A 102 -10.80 3.23 -11.57
C GLY A 102 -12.24 3.69 -11.39
N LYS A 103 -13.11 3.32 -12.32
CA LYS A 103 -14.54 3.63 -12.30
C LYS A 103 -15.33 2.48 -11.69
N VAL A 104 -16.24 2.79 -10.76
CA VAL A 104 -17.16 1.79 -10.21
C VAL A 104 -18.26 1.49 -11.22
N ARG A 105 -18.34 0.24 -11.69
CA ARG A 105 -19.33 -0.19 -12.69
C ARG A 105 -20.52 -0.92 -12.10
N HIS A 106 -20.31 -1.62 -10.99
CA HIS A 106 -21.36 -2.40 -10.34
C HIS A 106 -21.10 -2.51 -8.84
N ILE A 107 -22.17 -2.59 -8.06
CA ILE A 107 -22.12 -2.72 -6.60
C ILE A 107 -23.07 -3.85 -6.21
N ASP A 108 -22.50 -4.94 -5.71
CA ASP A 108 -23.22 -6.07 -5.13
C ASP A 108 -23.25 -5.90 -3.61
N ILE A 109 -24.46 -5.84 -3.04
CA ILE A 109 -24.65 -5.66 -1.60
C ILE A 109 -25.15 -6.97 -1.01
N SER A 110 -24.42 -7.47 -0.01
CA SER A 110 -24.80 -8.62 0.79
C SER A 110 -24.90 -8.25 2.28
N LYS A 111 -25.36 -9.18 3.12
CA LYS A 111 -25.58 -8.94 4.57
C LYS A 111 -24.34 -8.47 5.32
N SER A 112 -23.14 -8.86 4.89
CA SER A 112 -21.89 -8.63 5.63
C SER A 112 -20.77 -8.05 4.79
N THR A 113 -21.01 -7.81 3.50
CA THR A 113 -19.97 -7.38 2.56
C THR A 113 -20.59 -6.60 1.42
N ILE A 114 -19.93 -5.49 1.07
CA ILE A 114 -20.19 -4.75 -0.15
C ILE A 114 -19.11 -5.15 -1.14
N LYS A 115 -19.50 -5.62 -2.33
CA LYS A 115 -18.58 -5.97 -3.39
C LYS A 115 -18.71 -4.95 -4.52
N TYR A 116 -17.61 -4.27 -4.81
CA TYR A 116 -17.51 -3.30 -5.88
C TYR A 116 -16.84 -3.95 -7.09
N HIS A 117 -17.32 -3.63 -8.29
CA HIS A 117 -16.67 -3.98 -9.56
C HIS A 117 -16.06 -2.71 -10.16
N PHE A 118 -14.74 -2.73 -10.33
CA PHE A 118 -13.95 -1.60 -10.83
C PHE A 118 -13.45 -1.86 -12.26
N GLU A 119 -13.27 -0.79 -13.02
CA GLU A 119 -12.69 -0.79 -14.37
C GLU A 119 -11.81 0.45 -14.60
N ASP A 120 -10.62 0.28 -15.19
CA ASP A 120 -9.66 1.37 -15.45
C ASP A 120 -9.17 1.39 -16.91
N GLU A 121 -9.97 0.88 -17.84
CA GLU A 121 -9.63 0.66 -19.26
C GLU A 121 -8.54 -0.39 -19.53
N THR A 122 -7.76 -0.80 -18.52
CA THR A 122 -6.75 -1.87 -18.64
C THR A 122 -7.26 -3.23 -18.18
N GLY A 123 -8.37 -3.25 -17.44
CA GLY A 123 -9.06 -4.46 -17.03
C GLY A 123 -10.20 -4.20 -16.07
N ARG A 124 -10.74 -5.30 -15.53
CA ARG A 124 -11.77 -5.29 -14.49
C ARG A 124 -11.35 -6.12 -13.30
N ILE A 125 -11.71 -5.69 -12.10
CA ILE A 125 -11.48 -6.42 -10.85
C ILE A 125 -12.63 -6.17 -9.89
N PHE A 126 -12.92 -7.14 -9.04
CA PHE A 126 -13.87 -6.95 -7.94
C PHE A 126 -13.12 -6.83 -6.60
N GLY A 127 -13.65 -5.97 -5.73
CA GLY A 127 -13.14 -5.78 -4.38
C GLY A 127 -14.24 -5.89 -3.33
N ASN A 128 -13.92 -6.58 -2.24
CA ASN A 128 -14.81 -6.72 -1.10
C ASN A 128 -14.43 -5.69 -0.04
N PHE A 129 -15.42 -4.94 0.45
CA PHE A 129 -15.25 -4.01 1.56
C PHE A 129 -16.10 -4.47 2.76
N MET A 130 -15.43 -4.87 3.83
CA MET A 130 -16.08 -5.43 5.03
C MET A 130 -16.24 -4.40 6.16
N GLU A 131 -15.38 -3.38 6.23
CA GLU A 131 -15.29 -2.52 7.42
C GLU A 131 -16.32 -1.40 7.45
N GLN A 132 -16.70 -0.86 6.27
CA GLN A 132 -17.74 0.16 6.18
C GLN A 132 -19.08 -0.30 6.76
N PHE A 133 -19.43 -1.59 6.65
CA PHE A 133 -20.70 -2.09 7.18
C PHE A 133 -20.80 -1.86 8.70
N LYS A 134 -19.71 -2.11 9.44
CA LYS A 134 -19.67 -1.96 10.91
C LYS A 134 -19.69 -0.50 11.37
N GLN A 135 -19.03 0.39 10.64
CA GLN A 135 -18.98 1.81 11.00
C GLN A 135 -20.31 2.50 10.63
N LEU A 136 -20.92 2.11 9.52
CA LEU A 136 -22.19 2.67 9.05
C LEU A 136 -23.39 2.18 9.88
N GLU A 137 -23.40 0.93 10.35
CA GLU A 137 -24.38 0.46 11.35
C GLU A 137 -24.32 1.29 12.65
N LYS A 138 -23.13 1.74 13.06
CA LYS A 138 -22.95 2.56 14.27
C LYS A 138 -23.44 4.00 14.09
N ASN A 139 -23.15 4.61 12.94
CA ASN A 139 -23.44 6.02 12.70
C ASN A 139 -24.90 6.28 12.29
N TYR A 140 -25.59 5.28 11.74
CA TYR A 140 -27.00 5.41 11.35
C TYR A 140 -27.94 4.86 12.44
N LYS A 141 -27.79 5.37 13.67
CA LYS A 141 -28.89 5.32 14.65
C LYS A 141 -29.86 6.43 14.29
N PRO A 142 -31.02 6.15 13.66
CA PRO A 142 -32.05 7.18 13.55
C PRO A 142 -32.35 7.65 14.98
N GLU A 143 -32.49 8.97 15.18
CA GLU A 143 -33.13 9.51 16.38
C GLU A 143 -34.52 8.85 16.45
N LEU A 144 -34.62 7.78 17.23
CA LEU A 144 -35.89 7.18 17.57
C LEU A 144 -36.56 8.19 18.49
N GLN A 145 -37.50 8.95 17.94
CA GLN A 145 -38.47 9.66 18.76
C GLN A 145 -39.23 8.56 19.53
N GLU A 146 -39.00 8.48 20.85
CA GLU A 146 -39.46 7.41 21.76
C GLU A 146 -40.99 7.34 21.96
N ASN A 147 -41.77 7.88 21.03
CA ASN A 147 -43.22 7.79 21.08
C ASN A 147 -43.65 6.64 20.17
N GLU A 148 -43.79 5.44 20.73
CA GLU A 148 -45.01 4.61 20.60
C GLU A 148 -44.80 3.16 21.06
N GLN A 149 -45.59 2.79 22.05
CA GLN A 149 -45.91 1.40 22.36
C GLN A 149 -46.74 0.81 21.21
N ASN A 150 -46.37 -0.40 20.78
CA ASN A 150 -47.08 -1.33 19.88
C ASN A 150 -46.62 -1.35 18.41
N THR A 151 -45.75 -2.31 18.09
CA THR A 151 -46.01 -3.48 17.20
C THR A 151 -44.69 -4.01 16.63
N GLU A 152 -44.32 -5.25 16.95
CA GLU A 152 -43.09 -5.91 16.45
C GLU A 152 -43.05 -6.02 14.91
N THR A 153 -44.21 -6.04 14.26
CA THR A 153 -44.32 -6.01 12.79
C THR A 153 -43.79 -4.73 12.14
N ASN A 154 -43.73 -3.63 12.88
CA ASN A 154 -43.23 -2.35 12.37
C ASN A 154 -41.68 -2.32 12.31
N PHE A 155 -41.00 -3.12 13.13
CA PHE A 155 -39.53 -3.13 13.21
C PHE A 155 -38.87 -3.74 11.96
N GLU A 156 -39.40 -4.85 11.45
CA GLU A 156 -38.84 -5.51 10.25
C GLU A 156 -39.03 -4.64 8.99
N GLU A 157 -40.19 -3.99 8.85
CA GLU A 157 -40.47 -3.09 7.74
C GLU A 157 -39.59 -1.84 7.77
N GLN A 158 -39.38 -1.24 8.95
CA GLN A 158 -38.43 -0.14 9.13
C GLN A 158 -37.00 -0.56 8.78
N ASN A 159 -36.55 -1.75 9.20
CA ASN A 159 -35.23 -2.28 8.82
C ASN A 159 -35.09 -2.44 7.31
N LYS A 160 -36.12 -2.96 6.64
CA LYS A 160 -36.14 -3.11 5.19
C LYS A 160 -36.03 -1.77 4.47
N LYS A 161 -36.79 -0.76 4.91
CA LYS A 161 -36.76 0.60 4.34
C LYS A 161 -35.41 1.29 4.55
N ARG A 162 -34.80 1.14 5.75
CA ARG A 162 -33.45 1.65 6.05
C ARG A 162 -32.40 1.04 5.12
N ASN A 163 -32.43 -0.29 4.96
CA ASN A 163 -31.51 -0.98 4.07
C ASN A 163 -31.67 -0.52 2.61
N GLN A 164 -32.91 -0.31 2.14
CA GLN A 164 -33.18 0.17 0.79
C GLN A 164 -32.64 1.59 0.54
N MET A 165 -32.89 2.55 1.44
CA MET A 165 -32.38 3.92 1.27
C MET A 165 -30.85 3.95 1.29
N TRP A 166 -30.22 3.14 2.13
CA TRP A 166 -28.78 3.06 2.18
C TRP A 166 -28.17 2.50 0.88
N VAL A 167 -28.74 1.42 0.33
CA VAL A 167 -28.34 0.89 -0.98
C VAL A 167 -28.46 1.96 -2.07
N GLN A 168 -29.54 2.75 -2.05
CA GLN A 168 -29.74 3.84 -3.00
C GLN A 168 -28.67 4.93 -2.84
N ASN A 169 -28.32 5.31 -1.61
CA ASN A 169 -27.28 6.29 -1.35
C ASN A 169 -25.90 5.81 -1.81
N LEU A 170 -25.53 4.55 -1.55
CA LEU A 170 -24.28 3.99 -2.06
C LEU A 170 -24.22 4.00 -3.59
N ASN A 171 -25.30 3.54 -4.24
CA ASN A 171 -25.38 3.56 -5.69
C ASN A 171 -25.29 4.99 -6.23
N LYS A 172 -25.97 5.95 -5.61
CA LYS A 172 -25.92 7.36 -6.03
C LYS A 172 -24.51 7.95 -5.88
N THR A 173 -23.82 7.63 -4.78
CA THR A 173 -22.51 8.23 -4.47
C THR A 173 -21.37 7.61 -5.28
N TYR A 174 -21.36 6.28 -5.46
CA TYR A 174 -20.19 5.59 -6.04
C TYR A 174 -20.41 5.09 -7.47
N LEU A 175 -21.63 4.72 -7.86
CA LEU A 175 -21.85 4.11 -9.17
C LEU A 175 -21.50 5.08 -10.30
N ASN A 176 -20.73 4.60 -11.28
CA ASN A 176 -20.20 5.39 -12.40
C ASN A 176 -19.26 6.55 -12.02
N GLN A 177 -18.82 6.63 -10.77
CA GLN A 177 -17.80 7.60 -10.37
C GLN A 177 -16.40 7.00 -10.46
N TYR A 178 -15.41 7.87 -10.71
CA TYR A 178 -14.00 7.52 -10.51
C TYR A 178 -13.67 7.51 -9.03
N VAL A 179 -12.93 6.50 -8.60
CA VAL A 179 -12.55 6.29 -7.22
C VAL A 179 -11.07 5.94 -7.12
N SER A 180 -10.45 6.43 -6.05
CA SER A 180 -9.14 5.99 -5.58
C SER A 180 -9.35 4.83 -4.60
N VAL A 181 -8.71 3.69 -4.85
CA VAL A 181 -8.91 2.47 -4.09
C VAL A 181 -7.58 1.98 -3.53
N ILE A 182 -7.51 1.89 -2.20
CA ILE A 182 -6.39 1.26 -1.48
C ILE A 182 -6.86 -0.09 -0.95
N GLY A 183 -6.12 -1.15 -1.26
CA GLY A 183 -6.50 -2.48 -0.82
C GLY A 183 -5.37 -3.49 -0.80
N SER A 184 -5.64 -4.64 -0.19
CA SER A 184 -4.74 -5.79 -0.20
C SER A 184 -5.21 -6.81 -1.21
N LEU A 185 -4.30 -7.29 -2.07
CA LEU A 185 -4.64 -8.32 -3.05
C LEU A 185 -4.74 -9.69 -2.37
N LYS A 186 -5.77 -10.45 -2.76
CA LYS A 186 -6.02 -11.83 -2.32
C LYS A 186 -6.42 -12.69 -3.51
N LYS A 187 -6.02 -13.96 -3.51
CA LYS A 187 -6.45 -14.92 -4.52
C LYS A 187 -7.68 -15.66 -4.01
N TYR A 188 -8.76 -15.65 -4.78
CA TYR A 188 -9.96 -16.42 -4.48
C TYR A 188 -10.35 -17.24 -5.71
N ASN A 189 -10.37 -18.56 -5.57
CA ASN A 189 -10.65 -19.50 -6.66
C ASN A 189 -9.83 -19.19 -7.94
N ASN A 190 -8.52 -19.03 -7.76
CA ASN A 190 -7.57 -18.68 -8.83
C ASN A 190 -7.76 -17.29 -9.49
N SER A 191 -8.77 -16.51 -9.08
CA SER A 191 -9.03 -15.16 -9.57
C SER A 191 -8.48 -14.11 -8.58
N PRO A 192 -7.82 -13.04 -9.05
CA PRO A 192 -7.42 -11.94 -8.19
C PRO A 192 -8.65 -11.21 -7.66
N SER A 193 -8.68 -11.02 -6.35
CA SER A 193 -9.71 -10.29 -5.62
C SER A 193 -9.06 -9.23 -4.73
N LEU A 194 -9.75 -8.12 -4.53
CA LEU A 194 -9.26 -7.05 -3.68
C LEU A 194 -9.96 -7.07 -2.33
N TRP A 195 -9.21 -6.91 -1.25
CA TRP A 195 -9.74 -6.54 0.07
C TRP A 195 -9.55 -5.05 0.24
N ILE A 196 -10.64 -4.31 0.13
CA ILE A 196 -10.64 -2.84 0.16
C ILE A 196 -10.36 -2.39 1.59
N LEU A 197 -9.37 -1.52 1.75
CA LEU A 197 -9.06 -0.83 3.00
C LEU A 197 -9.65 0.58 2.97
N ASN A 198 -9.52 1.28 1.84
CA ASN A 198 -10.08 2.60 1.63
C ASN A 198 -10.60 2.76 0.20
N ILE A 199 -11.68 3.53 0.05
CA ILE A 199 -12.26 3.92 -1.24
C ILE A 199 -12.74 5.37 -1.13
N GLU A 200 -12.24 6.22 -2.02
CA GLU A 200 -12.53 7.65 -2.03
C GLU A 200 -12.99 8.07 -3.42
N VAL A 201 -14.05 8.89 -3.50
CA VAL A 201 -14.52 9.45 -4.77
C VAL A 201 -13.54 10.53 -5.21
N ILE A 202 -13.07 10.44 -6.45
CA ILE A 202 -12.19 11.43 -7.04
C ILE A 202 -13.04 12.65 -7.43
N THR A 203 -12.63 13.81 -6.92
CA THR A 203 -13.30 15.09 -7.21
C THR A 203 -12.51 15.93 -8.20
N ASP A 204 -11.18 15.85 -8.19
CA ASP A 204 -10.29 16.45 -9.19
C ASP A 204 -9.81 15.40 -10.20
N HIS A 205 -10.14 15.59 -11.49
CA HIS A 205 -9.74 14.68 -12.55
C HIS A 205 -8.22 14.65 -12.80
N ASN A 206 -7.47 15.65 -12.32
CA ASN A 206 -6.00 15.62 -12.36
C ASN A 206 -5.42 14.44 -11.58
N GLU A 207 -6.10 13.97 -10.52
CA GLU A 207 -5.68 12.80 -9.72
C GLU A 207 -5.57 11.54 -10.58
N ILE A 208 -6.46 11.37 -11.57
CA ILE A 208 -6.42 10.23 -12.50
C ILE A 208 -5.12 10.27 -13.33
N THR A 209 -4.76 11.48 -13.78
CA THR A 209 -3.55 11.70 -14.58
C THR A 209 -2.29 11.49 -13.76
N TYR A 210 -2.25 12.02 -12.53
CA TYR A 210 -1.13 11.81 -11.61
C TYR A 210 -0.95 10.33 -11.25
N HIS A 211 -2.05 9.62 -10.99
CA HIS A 211 -2.00 8.17 -10.73
C HIS A 211 -1.39 7.39 -11.91
N LEU A 212 -1.77 7.73 -13.15
CA LEU A 212 -1.20 7.09 -14.34
C LEU A 212 0.30 7.38 -14.46
N LEU A 213 0.73 8.63 -14.26
CA LEU A 213 2.15 9.02 -14.30
C LEU A 213 2.95 8.29 -13.21
N ASP A 214 2.42 8.20 -11.99
CA ASP A 214 3.06 7.48 -10.89
C ASP A 214 3.15 5.98 -11.16
N THR A 215 2.11 5.38 -11.75
CA THR A 215 2.10 3.97 -12.14
C THR A 215 3.16 3.69 -13.22
N ILE A 216 3.27 4.56 -14.23
CA ILE A 216 4.29 4.44 -15.28
C ILE A 216 5.69 4.61 -14.69
N ARG A 217 5.91 5.61 -13.83
CA ARG A 217 7.20 5.83 -13.16
C ARG A 217 7.61 4.60 -12.36
N PHE A 218 6.69 4.07 -11.56
CA PHE A 218 6.91 2.87 -10.75
C PHE A 218 7.22 1.65 -11.62
N HIS A 219 6.44 1.44 -12.68
CA HIS A 219 6.66 0.38 -13.66
C HIS A 219 8.06 0.45 -14.28
N LEU A 220 8.48 1.63 -14.76
CA LEU A 220 9.78 1.81 -15.39
C LEU A 220 10.92 1.61 -14.39
N TYR A 221 10.76 2.10 -13.16
CA TYR A 221 11.74 1.91 -12.09
C TYR A 221 12.00 0.41 -11.82
N ASN A 222 10.94 -0.39 -11.75
CA ASN A 222 11.06 -1.83 -11.47
C ASN A 222 11.50 -2.65 -12.67
N THR A 223 11.05 -2.30 -13.87
CA THR A 223 11.31 -3.11 -15.07
C THR A 223 12.59 -2.73 -15.80
N LYS A 224 13.00 -1.46 -15.77
CA LYS A 224 14.19 -0.95 -16.47
C LYS A 224 15.25 -0.35 -15.54
N GLY A 225 14.86 0.06 -14.33
CA GLY A 225 15.78 0.57 -13.32
C GLY A 225 16.43 -0.54 -12.47
N ASN A 226 17.09 -0.13 -11.39
CA ASN A 226 17.80 -1.02 -10.46
C ASN A 226 16.87 -1.94 -9.64
N GLY A 227 15.55 -1.86 -9.81
CA GLY A 227 14.58 -2.67 -9.07
C GLY A 227 14.73 -4.18 -9.25
N ARG A 228 15.20 -4.64 -10.43
CA ARG A 228 15.40 -6.09 -10.72
C ARG A 228 16.37 -6.79 -9.77
N ASN A 229 17.36 -6.07 -9.23
CA ASN A 229 18.43 -6.68 -8.46
C ASN A 229 17.94 -7.26 -7.12
N TYR A 230 16.84 -6.75 -6.57
CA TYR A 230 16.40 -7.14 -5.22
C TYR A 230 15.83 -8.56 -5.14
N ILE A 231 15.04 -9.01 -6.12
CA ILE A 231 14.49 -10.38 -6.08
C ILE A 231 15.56 -11.42 -6.35
N LEU A 232 16.44 -11.18 -7.33
CA LEU A 232 17.55 -12.08 -7.60
C LEU A 232 18.45 -12.22 -6.37
N GLN A 233 18.81 -11.11 -5.74
CA GLN A 233 19.57 -11.13 -4.49
C GLN A 233 18.83 -11.88 -3.37
N ARG A 234 17.51 -11.76 -3.26
CA ARG A 234 16.74 -12.47 -2.24
C ARG A 234 16.70 -13.98 -2.51
N GLN A 235 16.45 -14.39 -3.76
CA GLN A 235 16.47 -15.81 -4.13
C GLN A 235 17.85 -16.42 -3.93
N GLU A 236 18.92 -15.68 -4.24
CA GLU A 236 20.30 -16.10 -3.99
C GLU A 236 20.58 -16.23 -2.48
N LYS A 237 20.15 -15.27 -1.67
CA LYS A 237 20.28 -15.35 -0.20
C LYS A 237 19.49 -16.51 0.40
N GLU A 238 18.28 -16.77 -0.07
CA GLU A 238 17.46 -17.90 0.39
C GLU A 238 18.12 -19.24 0.02
N LYS A 239 18.67 -19.37 -1.19
CA LYS A 239 19.47 -20.55 -1.60
C LYS A 239 20.72 -20.73 -0.73
N GLN A 240 21.46 -19.66 -0.47
CA GLN A 240 22.64 -19.69 0.40
C GLN A 240 22.29 -20.14 1.81
N TYR A 241 21.20 -19.60 2.39
CA TYR A 241 20.73 -20.00 3.71
C TYR A 241 20.37 -21.50 3.79
N HIS A 242 19.65 -22.02 2.80
CA HIS A 242 19.31 -23.45 2.76
C HIS A 242 20.55 -24.34 2.64
N GLN A 243 21.49 -23.96 1.76
CA GLN A 243 22.76 -24.67 1.59
C GLN A 243 23.59 -24.68 2.88
N GLU A 244 23.64 -23.55 3.60
CA GLU A 244 24.35 -23.45 4.87
C GLU A 244 23.71 -24.33 5.96
N LYS A 245 22.38 -24.35 6.03
CA LYS A 245 21.63 -25.18 6.99
C LYS A 245 21.85 -26.67 6.75
N GLU A 246 21.88 -27.11 5.48
CA GLU A 246 22.20 -28.49 5.13
C GLU A 246 23.64 -28.87 5.52
N LEU A 247 24.60 -27.98 5.29
CA LEU A 247 26.00 -28.20 5.68
C LEU A 247 26.14 -28.34 7.19
N GLN A 248 25.47 -27.48 7.97
CA GLN A 248 25.45 -27.58 9.44
C GLN A 248 24.85 -28.92 9.91
N GLN A 249 23.77 -29.37 9.27
CA GLN A 249 23.14 -30.64 9.61
C GLN A 249 24.07 -31.83 9.30
N GLN A 250 24.77 -31.81 8.16
CA GLN A 250 25.77 -32.83 7.83
C GLN A 250 26.93 -32.85 8.82
N GLN A 251 27.44 -31.68 9.23
CA GLN A 251 28.50 -31.60 10.23
C GLN A 251 28.06 -32.18 11.58
N GLN A 252 26.82 -31.92 12.01
CA GLN A 252 26.28 -32.51 13.24
C GLN A 252 26.20 -34.05 13.16
N GLN A 253 25.78 -34.60 12.01
CA GLN A 253 25.74 -36.05 11.80
C GLN A 253 27.14 -36.69 11.84
N GLN A 254 28.14 -36.03 11.25
CA GLN A 254 29.52 -36.53 11.31
C GLN A 254 30.09 -36.53 12.74
N GLN A 255 29.78 -35.52 13.55
CA GLN A 255 30.18 -35.48 14.96
C GLN A 255 29.55 -36.61 15.78
N GLN A 256 28.27 -36.94 15.52
CA GLN A 256 27.60 -38.06 16.20
C GLN A 256 28.22 -39.41 15.83
N GLN A 257 28.63 -39.60 14.57
CA GLN A 257 29.30 -40.84 14.14
C GLN A 257 30.68 -41.00 14.77
N GLN A 258 31.42 -39.92 15.07
CA GLN A 258 32.71 -40.03 15.73
C GLN A 258 32.59 -40.43 17.21
N GLN A 259 31.50 -40.05 17.89
CA GLN A 259 31.27 -40.43 19.29
C GLN A 259 30.90 -41.90 19.47
N SER A 260 30.36 -42.56 18.44
CA SER A 260 29.99 -43.99 18.51
C SER A 260 31.17 -44.95 18.30
N PHE A 261 32.38 -44.46 17.99
CA PHE A 261 33.60 -45.27 17.86
C PHE A 261 34.51 -45.26 19.11
N ILE A 262 33.99 -44.94 20.30
CA ILE A 262 34.75 -45.11 21.54
C ILE A 262 34.75 -46.61 21.90
N PRO A 263 35.91 -47.30 21.89
CA PRO A 263 35.99 -48.72 22.27
C PRO A 263 35.50 -48.92 23.70
N GLN A 264 34.69 -49.97 23.95
CA GLN A 264 34.08 -50.27 25.26
C GLN A 264 35.07 -50.36 26.43
N ASN A 265 36.37 -50.56 26.16
CA ASN A 265 37.40 -50.69 27.20
C ASN A 265 37.91 -49.35 27.79
N GLN A 266 37.36 -48.18 27.43
CA GLN A 266 37.75 -46.88 28.02
C GLN A 266 36.58 -46.10 28.67
N GLN A 267 35.40 -46.70 28.79
CA GLN A 267 34.19 -45.98 29.25
C GLN A 267 34.17 -45.59 30.74
N GLN A 268 35.07 -46.11 31.57
CA GLN A 268 35.09 -45.76 33.01
C GLN A 268 35.88 -44.49 33.36
N ASN A 269 36.83 -44.04 32.54
CA ASN A 269 37.63 -42.83 32.84
C ASN A 269 37.14 -41.54 32.16
N ASN A 270 36.31 -41.63 31.11
CA ASN A 270 35.91 -40.45 30.32
C ASN A 270 34.67 -39.70 30.83
N SER A 271 33.93 -40.25 31.81
CA SER A 271 32.74 -39.58 32.36
C SER A 271 33.08 -38.29 33.12
N TYR A 272 34.30 -38.17 33.66
CA TYR A 272 34.76 -36.96 34.36
C TYR A 272 35.25 -35.85 33.43
N PHE A 273 35.65 -36.15 32.19
CA PHE A 273 36.23 -35.15 31.28
C PHE A 273 35.18 -34.43 30.44
N MET A 274 34.09 -35.12 30.08
CA MET A 274 33.01 -34.55 29.24
C MET A 274 32.18 -33.48 29.97
N ASN A 275 32.01 -33.60 31.29
CA ASN A 275 31.23 -32.64 32.07
C ASN A 275 31.91 -31.27 32.18
N ASN A 276 33.25 -31.23 32.19
CA ASN A 276 34.03 -29.98 32.25
C ASN A 276 34.07 -29.23 30.92
N GLN A 277 34.06 -29.93 29.79
CA GLN A 277 34.09 -29.29 28.47
C GLN A 277 32.73 -28.65 28.12
N GLN A 278 31.62 -29.27 28.53
CA GLN A 278 30.28 -28.72 28.34
C GLN A 278 30.04 -27.46 29.20
N GLN A 279 30.61 -27.41 30.41
CA GLN A 279 30.57 -26.20 31.25
C GLN A 279 31.38 -25.04 30.66
N GLN A 280 32.53 -25.29 30.02
CA GLN A 280 33.32 -24.23 29.37
C GLN A 280 32.63 -23.63 28.14
N GLN A 281 31.92 -24.44 27.33
CA GLN A 281 31.18 -23.91 26.19
C GLN A 281 29.98 -23.06 26.60
N GLN A 282 29.30 -23.38 27.72
CA GLN A 282 28.24 -22.53 28.25
C GLN A 282 28.76 -21.19 28.82
N GLN A 283 29.99 -21.15 29.35
CA GLN A 283 30.60 -19.89 29.81
C GLN A 283 31.03 -18.98 28.65
N GLN A 284 31.46 -19.53 27.51
CA GLN A 284 31.85 -18.71 26.35
C GLN A 284 30.65 -18.12 25.60
N GLN A 285 29.48 -18.78 25.60
CA GLN A 285 28.27 -18.22 25.01
C GLN A 285 27.67 -17.05 25.81
N GLN A 286 28.06 -16.88 27.09
CA GLN A 286 27.66 -15.70 27.88
C GLN A 286 28.55 -14.46 27.63
N GLN A 287 29.69 -14.59 26.94
CA GLN A 287 30.62 -13.47 26.68
C GLN A 287 30.37 -12.77 25.34
N PHE A 288 29.49 -13.29 24.47
CA PHE A 288 29.15 -12.68 23.19
C PHE A 288 27.82 -11.92 23.24
N TYR A 289 27.68 -11.00 24.19
CA TYR A 289 26.78 -9.86 24.02
C TYR A 289 27.62 -8.68 23.50
N PRO A 290 27.37 -8.17 22.27
CA PRO A 290 28.06 -6.98 21.81
C PRO A 290 27.64 -5.79 22.68
N GLN A 291 28.61 -5.23 23.41
CA GLN A 291 28.49 -4.04 24.24
C GLN A 291 28.45 -2.77 23.34
N ASN A 292 27.43 -2.65 22.49
CA ASN A 292 27.20 -1.45 21.67
C ASN A 292 26.02 -0.64 22.22
N GLN A 293 26.17 -0.16 23.46
CA GLN A 293 25.33 0.91 24.01
C GLN A 293 26.17 1.76 24.97
N GLN A 294 27.08 2.58 24.44
CA GLN A 294 27.66 3.69 25.20
C GLN A 294 28.40 4.63 24.23
N GLN A 295 27.65 5.49 23.52
CA GLN A 295 28.15 6.77 22.97
C GLN A 295 27.04 7.57 22.27
N GLN A 296 25.92 7.85 22.92
CA GLN A 296 25.02 8.95 22.50
C GLN A 296 24.32 9.57 23.72
N SER A 297 25.07 10.31 24.53
CA SER A 297 24.50 11.17 25.56
C SER A 297 25.44 12.30 25.92
N LEU A 298 25.59 13.26 25.01
CA LEU A 298 26.01 14.62 25.32
C LEU A 298 25.47 15.48 24.19
N HIS A 299 24.33 16.15 24.41
CA HIS A 299 23.90 17.46 23.90
C HIS A 299 22.45 17.67 24.35
N GLN A 300 22.28 17.92 25.65
CA GLN A 300 21.09 18.55 26.19
C GLN A 300 21.54 19.67 27.13
N ASN A 301 21.32 20.91 26.68
CA ASN A 301 21.00 22.11 27.45
C ASN A 301 21.46 23.33 26.65
N GLN A 302 20.52 24.06 26.05
CA GLN A 302 20.34 25.48 26.37
C GLN A 302 18.88 25.88 26.16
N PHE A 303 18.28 26.30 27.27
CA PHE A 303 17.05 27.07 27.37
C PHE A 303 17.16 28.37 26.58
N ILE A 304 16.12 28.73 25.82
CA ILE A 304 15.69 30.13 25.70
C ILE A 304 14.16 30.14 25.83
N GLN A 305 13.68 30.61 26.99
CA GLN A 305 12.30 31.07 27.17
C GLN A 305 12.14 32.37 26.39
N GLN A 306 11.13 32.45 25.53
CA GLN A 306 10.64 33.71 24.96
C GLN A 306 9.31 34.06 25.62
N PRO A 307 9.10 35.32 26.03
CA PRO A 307 7.94 35.74 26.80
C PRO A 307 6.67 35.81 25.93
N ILE A 308 5.56 35.39 26.52
CA ILE A 308 4.20 35.66 26.07
C ILE A 308 3.93 37.15 26.28
N ASN A 309 3.70 37.90 25.20
CA ASN A 309 3.09 39.22 25.25
C ASN A 309 2.01 39.36 24.16
N SER A 310 0.78 39.47 24.66
CA SER A 310 -0.24 40.49 24.36
C SER A 310 -0.48 40.97 22.91
N GLN A 311 -1.78 40.90 22.57
CA GLN A 311 -2.55 41.82 21.72
C GLN A 311 -2.21 41.88 20.22
N GLN A 312 -3.20 41.55 19.38
CA GLN A 312 -3.92 42.58 18.63
C GLN A 312 -5.17 42.02 17.92
N GLN A 313 -6.25 42.77 18.08
CA GLN A 313 -7.50 42.70 17.33
C GLN A 313 -7.22 42.91 15.84
N TYR A 314 -7.83 42.12 14.95
CA TYR A 314 -8.16 42.59 13.61
C TYR A 314 -9.49 42.02 13.10
N ASN A 315 -10.44 42.95 12.99
CA ASN A 315 -11.45 43.16 11.96
C ASN A 315 -12.37 42.04 11.47
N ASN A 316 -13.62 42.16 11.93
CA ASN A 316 -14.81 42.04 11.10
C ASN A 316 -14.73 42.99 9.89
N GLN A 317 -14.83 42.47 8.67
CA GLN A 317 -15.49 43.12 7.53
C GLN A 317 -15.38 42.20 6.32
N TYR A 318 -16.48 41.56 5.90
CA TYR A 318 -16.86 41.48 4.50
C TYR A 318 -18.37 41.26 4.42
N LEU A 319 -19.06 42.38 4.15
CA LEU A 319 -20.45 42.45 3.73
C LEU A 319 -20.43 42.85 2.25
N GLN A 320 -21.30 42.19 1.48
CA GLN A 320 -22.00 42.67 0.28
C GLN A 320 -21.42 42.47 -1.13
N GLN A 321 -22.41 42.15 -1.98
CA GLN A 321 -22.58 42.44 -3.41
C GLN A 321 -21.93 41.50 -4.41
N THR A 322 -22.78 40.70 -5.06
CA THR A 322 -23.16 40.95 -6.47
C THR A 322 -24.56 40.39 -6.75
N HIS A 323 -25.52 41.29 -6.96
CA HIS A 323 -26.61 41.10 -7.91
C HIS A 323 -26.12 41.63 -9.25
N TYR A 324 -26.21 40.82 -10.29
CA TYR A 324 -26.59 41.22 -11.65
C TYR A 324 -27.17 40.00 -12.36
#